data_AF-A0A420WY66-F1
#
_entry.id   AF-A0A420WY66-F1
#
_cell.length_a   1.000
_cell.length_b   1.000
_cell.length_c   1.000
_cell.angle_alpha   90.00
_cell.angle_beta   90.00
_cell.angle_gamma   90.00
#
_symmetry.space_group_name_H-M   'P 1'
#
loop_
_entity.id
_entity.type
_entity.pdbx_description
1 polymer ?
#
loop_
_entity_poly.entity_id
_entity_poly.type
_entity_poly.pdbx_seq_one_letter_code
_entity_poly.pdbx_strand_id
1 'polypeptide(L)'
;MDYGKYLFEQKKQKAAQKKKQKQIQVKEVKFRPGTDEGDYQVKMKNLIRFLEDGDKGKVTLRFRGREMAHQEIGRRLMERIENDLQELATVESRPKMEGRQMIMMLAPRKK
;
A
#
# COMPACT_ATOMS: atom_id res chain seq x y z
N MET A 1 -9.52 -48.30 9.34
CA MET A 1 -9.11 -46.88 9.37
C MET A 1 -8.96 -46.41 7.93
N ASP A 2 -10.01 -45.82 7.38
CA ASP A 2 -10.08 -45.41 5.98
C ASP A 2 -9.20 -44.19 5.70
N TYR A 3 -7.95 -44.47 5.33
CA TYR A 3 -6.95 -43.47 4.94
C TYR A 3 -7.48 -42.50 3.87
N GLY A 4 -8.34 -42.98 2.97
CA GLY A 4 -9.00 -42.16 1.96
C GLY A 4 -9.97 -41.12 2.52
N LYS A 5 -10.72 -41.47 3.58
CA LYS A 5 -11.67 -40.55 4.24
C LYS A 5 -10.91 -39.45 5.01
N TYR A 6 -9.82 -39.83 5.68
CA TYR A 6 -8.93 -38.88 6.36
C TYR A 6 -8.28 -37.89 5.39
N LEU A 7 -7.78 -38.34 4.23
CA LEU A 7 -7.22 -37.46 3.20
C LEU A 7 -8.25 -36.46 2.65
N PHE A 8 -9.50 -36.90 2.47
CA PHE A 8 -10.59 -36.02 2.03
C PHE A 8 -10.90 -34.94 3.06
N GLU A 9 -11.01 -35.30 4.34
CA GLU A 9 -11.23 -34.34 5.42
C GLU A 9 -10.05 -33.37 5.58
N GLN A 10 -8.81 -33.83 5.45
CA GLN A 10 -7.63 -32.97 5.52
C GLN A 10 -7.59 -31.97 4.35
N LYS A 11 -7.95 -32.40 3.13
CA LYS A 11 -8.07 -31.50 1.97
C LYS A 11 -9.19 -30.48 2.17
N LYS A 12 -10.34 -30.90 2.69
CA LYS A 12 -11.48 -30.01 2.98
C LYS A 12 -11.10 -28.97 4.05
N GLN A 13 -10.41 -29.38 5.11
CA GLN A 13 -9.90 -28.47 6.14
C GLN A 13 -8.86 -27.49 5.59
N LYS A 14 -7.90 -27.96 4.80
CA LYS A 14 -6.90 -27.10 4.14
C LYS A 14 -7.54 -26.09 3.18
N ALA A 15 -8.56 -26.50 2.42
CA ALA A 15 -9.31 -25.59 1.55
C ALA A 15 -10.11 -24.55 2.34
N ALA A 16 -10.73 -24.95 3.46
CA ALA A 16 -11.43 -24.04 4.35
C ALA A 16 -10.48 -23.04 5.02
N GLN A 17 -9.30 -23.49 5.45
CA GLN A 17 -8.26 -22.62 6.02
C GLN A 17 -7.74 -21.62 4.98
N LYS A 18 -7.45 -22.06 3.75
CA LYS A 18 -7.05 -21.16 2.65
C LYS A 18 -8.11 -20.10 2.34
N LYS A 19 -9.40 -20.45 2.37
CA LYS A 19 -10.50 -19.49 2.16
C LYS A 19 -10.63 -18.47 3.29
N LYS A 20 -10.29 -18.84 4.53
CA LYS A 20 -10.34 -17.95 5.70
C LYS A 20 -9.13 -17.02 5.81
N GLN A 21 -8.05 -17.29 5.06
CA GLN A 21 -6.87 -16.44 5.08
C GLN A 21 -7.17 -15.10 4.40
N LYS A 22 -7.06 -14.00 5.15
CA LYS A 22 -7.20 -12.65 4.60
C LYS A 22 -6.05 -12.40 3.62
N GLN A 23 -6.37 -12.22 2.34
CA GLN A 23 -5.38 -11.91 1.31
C GLN A 23 -5.03 -10.43 1.39
N ILE A 24 -3.85 -10.12 1.91
CA ILE A 24 -3.31 -8.76 1.91
C ILE A 24 -2.96 -8.39 0.47
N GLN A 25 -3.63 -7.39 -0.08
CA GLN A 25 -3.36 -6.85 -1.40
C GLN A 25 -2.49 -5.60 -1.31
N VAL A 26 -1.78 -5.32 -2.40
CA VAL A 26 -1.04 -4.06 -2.55
C VAL A 26 -1.91 -3.10 -3.37
N LYS A 27 -2.41 -2.05 -2.74
CA LYS A 27 -3.22 -1.01 -3.38
C LYS A 27 -2.33 0.15 -3.78
N GLU A 28 -2.33 0.50 -5.06
CA GLU A 28 -1.49 1.58 -5.58
C GLU A 28 -2.26 2.91 -5.65
N VAL A 29 -1.68 3.97 -5.09
CA VAL A 29 -2.20 5.35 -5.15
C VAL A 29 -1.20 6.22 -5.89
N LYS A 30 -1.66 6.87 -6.96
CA LYS A 30 -0.81 7.66 -7.86
C LYS A 30 -0.95 9.16 -7.59
N PHE A 31 0.18 9.81 -7.35
CA PHE A 31 0.27 11.25 -7.15
C PHE A 31 0.99 11.94 -8.30
N ARG A 32 0.68 13.23 -8.48
CA ARG A 32 1.37 14.11 -9.41
C ARG A 32 2.02 15.25 -8.61
N PRO A 33 3.16 15.80 -9.06
CA PRO A 33 3.84 16.90 -8.37
C PRO A 33 3.07 18.23 -8.37
N GLY A 34 2.00 18.35 -9.16
CA GLY A 34 1.04 19.46 -9.13
C GLY A 34 -0.34 19.05 -8.61
N THR A 35 -0.41 18.10 -7.67
CA THR A 35 -1.67 17.71 -7.03
C THR A 35 -2.22 18.88 -6.21
N ASP A 36 -3.47 19.24 -6.47
CA ASP A 36 -4.24 20.22 -5.69
C ASP A 36 -4.60 19.66 -4.29
N GLU A 37 -4.83 20.54 -3.32
CA GLU A 37 -5.13 20.14 -1.94
C GLU A 37 -6.38 19.25 -1.85
N GLY A 38 -7.40 19.51 -2.69
CA GLY A 38 -8.58 18.65 -2.76
C GLY A 38 -8.29 17.23 -3.24
N ASP A 39 -7.48 17.07 -4.30
CA ASP A 39 -7.06 15.76 -4.83
C ASP A 39 -6.17 15.01 -3.83
N TYR A 40 -5.31 15.75 -3.09
CA TYR A 40 -4.51 15.19 -2.01
C TYR A 40 -5.37 14.56 -0.92
N GLN A 41 -6.37 15.30 -0.42
CA GLN A 41 -7.19 14.84 0.70
C GLN A 41 -8.05 13.63 0.34
N VAL A 42 -8.57 13.56 -0.90
CA VAL A 42 -9.30 12.39 -1.40
C VAL A 42 -8.38 11.16 -1.42
N LYS A 43 -7.17 11.30 -1.98
CA LYS A 43 -6.20 10.18 -2.03
C LYS A 43 -5.75 9.74 -0.64
N MET A 44 -5.60 10.68 0.29
CA MET A 44 -5.26 10.39 1.68
C MET A 44 -6.36 9.57 2.36
N LYS A 45 -7.64 9.95 2.20
CA LYS A 45 -8.78 9.17 2.70
C LYS A 45 -8.80 7.75 2.11
N ASN A 46 -8.55 7.60 0.82
CA ASN A 46 -8.46 6.29 0.19
C ASN A 46 -7.32 5.45 0.76
N LEU A 47 -6.15 6.06 0.98
CA LEU A 47 -4.97 5.39 1.54
C LEU A 47 -5.22 4.93 2.98
N ILE A 48 -5.82 5.77 3.82
CA ILE A 48 -6.26 5.42 5.18
C ILE A 48 -7.20 4.22 5.14
N ARG A 49 -8.22 4.25 4.27
CA ARG A 49 -9.18 3.16 4.11
C ARG A 49 -8.50 1.83 3.73
N PHE A 50 -7.48 1.86 2.87
CA PHE A 50 -6.73 0.64 2.51
C PHE A 50 -5.92 0.11 3.69
N LEU A 51 -5.30 1.00 4.46
CA LEU A 51 -4.53 0.62 5.65
C LEU A 51 -5.44 0.06 6.75
N GLU A 52 -6.62 0.64 6.96
CA GLU A 52 -7.63 0.10 7.89
C GLU A 52 -8.15 -1.27 7.46
N ASP A 53 -8.28 -1.52 6.15
CA ASP A 53 -8.62 -2.85 5.62
C ASP A 53 -7.44 -3.84 5.78
N GLY A 54 -6.26 -3.40 6.21
CA GLY A 54 -5.09 -4.26 6.37
C GLY A 54 -4.37 -4.56 5.05
N ASP A 55 -4.68 -3.81 3.98
CA ASP A 55 -3.95 -3.84 2.72
C ASP A 55 -2.68 -2.98 2.81
N LYS A 56 -1.68 -3.30 1.98
CA LYS A 56 -0.48 -2.49 1.84
C LYS A 56 -0.74 -1.34 0.86
N GLY A 57 -0.32 -0.14 1.22
CA GLY A 57 -0.41 1.05 0.37
C GLY A 57 0.89 1.29 -0.40
N LYS A 58 0.83 1.25 -1.73
CA LYS A 58 1.94 1.66 -2.60
C LYS A 58 1.67 3.08 -3.10
N VAL A 59 2.46 4.04 -2.64
CA VAL A 59 2.36 5.44 -3.06
C VAL A 59 3.35 5.66 -4.20
N THR A 60 2.84 6.04 -5.37
CA THR A 60 3.66 6.26 -6.56
C THR A 60 3.48 7.69 -7.05
N LEU A 61 4.54 8.49 -7.02
CA LEU A 61 4.58 9.82 -7.61
C LEU A 61 5.20 9.74 -9.01
N ARG A 62 4.49 10.20 -10.04
CA ARG A 62 5.00 10.18 -11.42
C ARG A 62 5.48 11.58 -11.82
N PHE A 63 6.73 11.67 -12.27
CA PHE A 63 7.29 12.90 -12.83
C PHE A 63 7.15 12.91 -14.36
N ARG A 64 6.84 14.07 -14.94
CA ARG A 64 6.81 14.28 -16.39
C ARG A 64 7.98 15.18 -16.81
N GLY A 65 8.94 14.59 -17.55
CA GLY A 65 10.02 15.30 -18.25
C GLY A 65 10.80 16.32 -17.41
N ARG A 66 10.39 17.60 -17.49
CA ARG A 66 10.99 18.75 -16.79
C ARG A 66 10.78 18.72 -15.26
N GLU A 67 9.83 17.92 -14.78
CA GLU A 67 9.54 17.80 -13.34
C GLU A 67 10.53 16.93 -12.58
N MET A 68 11.50 16.28 -13.25
CA MET A 68 12.60 15.59 -12.57
C MET A 68 13.51 16.53 -11.78
N ALA A 69 13.45 17.85 -12.03
CA ALA A 69 14.12 18.85 -11.21
C ALA A 69 13.41 19.07 -9.86
N HIS A 70 12.10 18.80 -9.80
CA HIS A 70 11.27 18.99 -8.60
C HIS A 70 11.19 17.73 -7.72
N GLN A 71 12.30 17.00 -7.60
CA GLN A 71 12.41 15.87 -6.67
C GLN A 71 12.13 16.28 -5.23
N GLU A 72 12.49 17.51 -4.87
CA GLU A 72 12.28 18.06 -3.53
C GLU A 72 10.79 18.21 -3.20
N ILE A 73 9.96 18.59 -4.18
CA ILE A 73 8.50 18.66 -4.01
C ILE A 73 7.93 17.26 -3.78
N GLY A 74 8.40 16.27 -4.55
CA GLY A 74 8.04 14.86 -4.36
C GLY A 74 8.43 14.33 -2.98
N ARG A 75 9.65 14.63 -2.52
CA ARG A 75 10.13 14.26 -1.18
C ARG A 75 9.28 14.89 -0.09
N ARG A 76 9.03 16.19 -0.15
CA ARG A 76 8.19 16.89 0.85
C ARG A 76 6.78 16.32 0.90
N LEU A 77 6.19 15.97 -0.24
CA LEU A 77 4.88 15.33 -0.27
C LEU A 77 4.91 13.95 0.39
N MET A 78 5.92 13.14 0.11
CA MET A 78 6.06 11.81 0.71
C MET A 78 6.31 11.89 2.21
N GLU A 79 7.13 12.85 2.66
CA GLU A 79 7.36 13.11 4.07
C GLU A 79 6.07 13.58 4.77
N ARG A 80 5.27 14.41 4.12
CA ARG A 80 3.94 14.82 4.63
C ARG A 80 3.00 13.62 4.79
N ILE A 81 2.94 12.75 3.78
CA ILE A 81 2.13 11.51 3.81
C ILE A 81 2.63 10.56 4.90
N GLU A 82 3.95 10.42 5.05
CA GLU A 82 4.58 9.61 6.08
C GLU A 82 4.20 10.08 7.49
N ASN A 83 4.28 11.39 7.74
CA ASN A 83 3.92 11.98 9.03
C ASN A 83 2.42 11.81 9.35
N ASP A 84 1.54 12.08 8.39
CA ASP A 84 0.09 11.97 8.57
C ASP A 84 -0.34 10.52 8.84
N LEU A 85 0.33 9.55 8.20
CA LEU A 85 0.03 8.13 8.34
C LEU A 85 0.88 7.42 9.38
N GLN A 86 1.74 8.11 10.12
CA GLN A 86 2.65 7.50 11.10
C GLN A 86 1.90 6.74 12.21
N GLU A 87 0.68 7.17 12.52
CA GLU A 87 -0.18 6.52 13.52
C GLU A 87 -0.80 5.22 12.99
N LEU A 88 -1.11 5.14 11.69
CA LEU A 88 -1.86 4.05 11.06
C LEU A 88 -0.98 3.08 10.27
N ALA A 89 0.20 3.51 9.83
CA ALA A 89 1.07 2.76 8.94
C ALA A 89 2.54 2.84 9.37
N THR A 90 3.28 1.78 9.02
CA THR A 90 4.73 1.72 9.09
C THR A 90 5.29 1.77 7.68
N VAL A 91 6.37 2.52 7.49
CA VAL A 91 7.10 2.59 6.22
C VAL A 91 7.92 1.33 6.02
N GLU A 92 7.49 0.46 5.10
CA GLU A 92 8.27 -0.74 4.72
C GLU A 92 9.39 -0.38 3.74
N SER A 93 9.13 0.54 2.81
CA SER A 93 10.15 1.06 1.91
C SER A 93 10.09 2.56 1.85
N ARG A 94 11.20 3.17 2.27
CA ARG A 94 11.48 4.59 2.14
C ARG A 94 11.31 5.03 0.68
N PRO A 95 10.95 6.30 0.47
CA PRO A 95 10.69 6.82 -0.85
C PRO A 95 11.95 6.76 -1.73
N LYS A 96 11.91 5.94 -2.78
CA LYS A 96 13.01 5.73 -3.72
C LYS A 96 12.59 6.15 -5.11
N MET A 97 13.53 6.71 -5.87
CA MET A 97 13.31 6.99 -7.28
C MET A 97 13.60 5.74 -8.12
N GLU A 98 12.60 5.32 -8.88
CA GLU A 98 12.67 4.27 -9.88
C GLU A 98 12.39 4.89 -11.25
N GLY A 99 13.47 5.33 -11.90
CA GLY A 99 13.40 6.02 -13.19
C GLY A 99 12.66 7.36 -13.11
N ARG A 100 11.44 7.41 -13.67
CA ARG A 100 10.60 8.62 -13.71
C ARG A 100 9.52 8.65 -12.63
N GLN A 101 9.58 7.71 -11.70
CA GLN A 101 8.61 7.59 -10.62
C GLN A 101 9.32 7.53 -9.28
N MET A 102 8.74 8.12 -8.26
CA MET A 102 9.15 7.90 -6.89
C MET A 102 8.13 7.00 -6.24
N ILE A 103 8.59 5.94 -5.59
CA ILE A 103 7.74 4.89 -5.01
C ILE A 103 8.05 4.79 -3.53
N MET A 104 7.00 4.69 -2.74
CA MET A 104 7.03 4.43 -1.31
C MET A 104 6.05 3.31 -0.99
N MET A 105 6.41 2.40 -0.08
CA MET A 105 5.50 1.35 0.39
C MET A 105 5.21 1.53 1.87
N LEU A 106 3.93 1.50 2.18
CA LEU A 106 3.35 1.61 3.52
C LEU A 106 2.68 0.28 3.85
N ALA A 107 3.04 -0.28 5.00
CA ALA A 107 2.31 -1.39 5.59
C ALA A 107 1.39 -0.86 6.69
N PRO A 108 0.18 -1.40 6.83
CA PRO A 108 -0.69 -1.06 7.95
C PRO A 108 -0.04 -1.51 9.25
N ARG A 109 -0.05 -0.65 10.27
CA ARG A 109 0.32 -1.05 11.62
C ARG A 109 -0.76 -2.01 12.10
N LYS A 110 -0.36 -3.25 12.37
CA LYS A 110 -1.26 -4.23 12.99
C LYS A 110 -1.74 -3.67 14.33
N LYS A 111 -3.06 -3.61 14.52
CA LYS A 111 -3.65 -3.70 15.87
C LYS A 111 -3.37 -5.07 16.46
#